data_AF-A0A183VGT7-F1
#
_entry.id   AF-A0A183VGT7-F1
#
_cell.length_a   1.000
_cell.length_b   1.000
_cell.length_c   1.000
_cell.angle_alpha   90.00
_cell.angle_beta   90.00
_cell.angle_gamma   90.00
#
_symmetry.space_group_name_H-M   'P 1'
#
loop_
_entity.id
_entity.type
_entity.pdbx_description
1 polymer ?
#
loop_
_entity_poly.entity_id
_entity_poly.type
_entity_poly.pdbx_seq_one_letter_code
_entity_poly.pdbx_strand_id
1 'polypeptide(L)'
;MPNPPPQEDTWAFGPIGSPFPDNPVRALGQNNMYVALWYKNGKPLHGRAWNNGGVIECSFPYKKAELTGIKDLGGQIQVLIFPNRPSF
;
A
#
# COMPACT_ATOMS: atom_id res chain seq x y z
N MET A 1 -18.41 18.28 -23.79
CA MET A 1 -18.08 18.62 -22.39
C MET A 1 -16.61 18.32 -22.16
N PRO A 2 -15.85 19.19 -21.47
CA PRO A 2 -14.48 18.86 -21.09
C PRO A 2 -14.47 17.77 -20.01
N ASN A 3 -13.44 16.92 -20.01
CA ASN A 3 -13.28 15.91 -18.98
C ASN A 3 -13.09 16.56 -17.60
N PRO A 4 -13.63 15.95 -16.52
CA PRO A 4 -13.31 16.41 -15.18
C PRO A 4 -11.80 16.33 -14.92
N PRO A 5 -11.26 17.18 -14.03
CA PRO A 5 -9.88 17.07 -13.61
C PRO A 5 -9.55 15.67 -13.08
N PRO A 6 -8.34 15.15 -13.34
CA PRO A 6 -7.90 13.90 -12.73
C PRO A 6 -7.92 14.04 -11.22
N GLN A 7 -8.36 12.99 -10.54
CA GLN A 7 -8.33 12.91 -9.08
C GLN A 7 -7.00 12.34 -8.62
N GLU A 8 -6.56 12.74 -7.43
CA GLU A 8 -5.36 12.22 -6.78
C GLU A 8 -5.53 10.75 -6.33
N ASP A 9 -4.39 10.07 -6.18
CA ASP A 9 -4.34 8.73 -5.59
C ASP A 9 -4.71 8.76 -4.11
N THR A 10 -5.36 7.69 -3.64
CA THR A 10 -5.71 7.55 -2.22
C THR A 10 -4.84 6.47 -1.56
N TRP A 11 -4.08 6.88 -0.56
CA TRP A 11 -3.18 6.03 0.21
C TRP A 11 -3.74 5.77 1.60
N ALA A 12 -4.35 4.60 1.80
CA ALA A 12 -4.95 4.24 3.07
C ALA A 12 -3.89 3.74 4.05
N PHE A 13 -3.97 4.18 5.30
CA PHE A 13 -3.10 3.69 6.36
C PHE A 13 -3.38 2.21 6.67
N GLY A 14 -2.34 1.37 6.64
CA GLY A 14 -2.40 -0.05 6.95
C GLY A 14 -1.39 -0.41 8.05
N PRO A 15 -1.83 -0.60 9.30
CA PRO A 15 -0.98 -1.16 10.35
C PRO A 15 -0.51 -2.55 9.96
N ILE A 16 0.79 -2.82 10.10
CA ILE A 16 1.35 -4.15 9.80
C ILE A 16 0.78 -5.15 10.83
N GLY A 17 0.34 -6.32 10.37
CA GLY A 17 -0.33 -7.31 11.22
C GLY A 17 -1.83 -7.03 11.47
N SER A 18 -2.42 -6.07 10.76
CA SER A 18 -3.88 -5.84 10.73
C SER A 18 -4.47 -6.16 9.35
N PRO A 19 -5.80 -6.35 9.22
CA PRO A 19 -6.43 -6.59 7.92
C PRO A 19 -6.16 -5.47 6.90
N PHE A 20 -6.28 -5.80 5.61
CA PHE A 20 -6.17 -4.83 4.52
C PHE A 20 -7.32 -3.80 4.57
N PRO A 21 -7.07 -2.56 4.12
CA PRO A 21 -8.14 -1.60 3.87
C PRO A 21 -9.00 -2.03 2.68
N ASP A 22 -10.17 -1.42 2.52
CA ASP A 22 -11.09 -1.72 1.43
C ASP A 22 -10.51 -1.35 0.05
N ASN A 23 -10.82 -2.17 -0.95
CA ASN A 23 -10.43 -2.00 -2.35
C ASN A 23 -8.92 -1.74 -2.58
N PRO A 24 -8.02 -2.59 -2.03
CA PRO A 24 -6.59 -2.42 -2.21
C PRO A 24 -6.19 -2.73 -3.65
N VAL A 25 -5.34 -1.90 -4.23
CA VAL A 25 -4.88 -2.06 -5.62
C VAL A 25 -3.86 -3.20 -5.68
N ARG A 26 -4.20 -4.23 -6.45
CA ARG A 26 -3.34 -5.38 -6.72
C ARG A 26 -2.33 -5.09 -7.82
N ALA A 27 -1.13 -5.65 -7.69
CA ALA A 27 -0.19 -5.72 -8.79
C ALA A 27 -0.77 -6.60 -9.92
N LEU A 28 -0.64 -6.14 -11.16
CA LEU A 28 -1.19 -6.82 -12.33
C LEU A 28 -0.63 -8.25 -12.45
N GLY A 29 -1.50 -9.22 -12.68
CA GLY A 29 -1.12 -10.64 -12.81
C GLY A 29 -0.74 -11.33 -11.50
N GLN A 30 -0.79 -10.63 -10.36
CA GLN A 30 -0.51 -11.20 -9.05
C GLN A 30 -1.80 -11.42 -8.26
N ASN A 31 -1.90 -12.56 -7.58
CA ASN A 31 -3.08 -12.92 -6.78
C ASN A 31 -3.02 -12.36 -5.36
N ASN A 32 -1.83 -12.20 -4.80
CA ASN A 32 -1.64 -11.82 -3.40
C ASN A 32 -0.51 -10.80 -3.25
N MET A 33 -0.53 -9.75 -4.08
CA MET A 33 0.47 -8.68 -4.02
C MET A 33 -0.22 -7.34 -4.29
N TYR A 34 0.03 -6.37 -3.41
CA TYR A 34 -0.63 -5.08 -3.39
C TYR A 34 0.41 -3.95 -3.36
N VAL A 35 0.05 -2.81 -3.94
CA VAL A 35 0.92 -1.63 -4.00
C VAL A 35 0.97 -0.98 -2.62
N ALA A 36 2.18 -0.84 -2.08
CA ALA A 36 2.41 -0.30 -0.74
C ALA A 36 3.40 0.87 -0.78
N LEU A 37 3.27 1.77 0.18
CA LEU A 37 4.06 2.98 0.35
C LEU A 37 4.52 3.08 1.79
N TRP A 38 5.80 3.41 1.97
CA TRP A 38 6.42 3.67 3.26
C TRP A 38 7.27 4.93 3.20
N TYR A 39 7.39 5.64 4.31
CA TYR A 39 8.21 6.84 4.41
C TYR A 39 9.36 6.61 5.38
N LYS A 40 10.57 6.99 4.95
CA LYS A 40 11.74 7.06 5.83
C LYS A 40 12.35 8.45 5.73
N ASN A 41 12.36 9.17 6.86
CA ASN A 41 12.89 10.54 6.95
C ASN A 41 12.28 11.48 5.89
N GLY A 42 10.96 11.42 5.72
CA GLY A 42 10.21 12.21 4.74
C GLY A 42 10.33 11.76 3.29
N LYS A 43 11.12 10.73 2.98
CA LYS A 43 11.26 10.20 1.61
C LYS A 43 10.31 9.03 1.37
N PRO A 44 9.45 9.10 0.32
CA PRO A 44 8.57 8.00 -0.04
C PRO A 44 9.36 6.86 -0.66
N LEU A 45 8.94 5.63 -0.37
CA LEU A 45 9.48 4.43 -0.97
C LEU A 45 8.33 3.45 -1.23
N HIS A 46 8.17 3.06 -2.50
CA HIS A 46 7.21 2.04 -2.87
C HIS A 46 7.76 0.64 -2.54
N GLY A 47 6.83 -0.26 -2.22
CA GLY A 47 7.11 -1.65 -1.94
C GLY A 47 5.89 -2.51 -2.24
N ARG A 48 5.85 -3.69 -1.64
CA ARG A 48 4.74 -4.64 -1.79
C ARG A 48 4.16 -5.01 -0.43
N ALA A 49 2.85 -5.19 -0.38
CA ALA A 49 2.16 -5.85 0.71
C ALA A 49 1.50 -7.15 0.21
N TRP A 50 1.29 -8.10 1.10
CA TRP A 50 0.54 -9.34 0.83
C TRP A 50 -0.27 -9.76 2.04
N ASN A 51 -1.30 -10.57 1.80
CA ASN A 51 -2.09 -11.18 2.85
C ASN A 51 -1.40 -12.46 3.32
N ASN A 52 -1.11 -12.53 4.62
CA ASN A 52 -0.77 -13.75 5.30
C ASN A 52 -1.69 -13.92 6.51
N GLY A 53 -2.49 -14.99 6.56
CA GLY A 53 -3.40 -15.23 7.68
C GLY A 53 -4.47 -14.15 7.91
N GLY A 54 -4.86 -13.40 6.88
CA GLY A 54 -5.86 -12.33 6.97
C GLY A 54 -5.29 -10.95 7.32
N VAL A 55 -3.97 -10.83 7.51
CA VAL A 55 -3.31 -9.58 7.90
C VAL A 55 -2.26 -9.12 6.89
N ILE A 56 -1.91 -7.85 6.96
CA ILE A 56 -0.88 -7.20 6.16
C ILE A 56 0.50 -7.68 6.61
N GLU A 57 1.23 -8.29 5.69
CA GLU A 57 2.68 -8.34 5.67
C GLU A 57 3.22 -7.51 4.51
N CYS A 58 4.48 -7.10 4.57
CA CYS A 58 5.04 -6.21 3.56
C CYS A 58 6.56 -6.33 3.41
N SER A 59 7.09 -5.76 2.33
CA SER A 59 8.51 -5.71 2.02
C SER A 59 8.87 -4.43 1.28
N PHE A 60 9.92 -3.75 1.78
CA PHE A 60 10.47 -2.52 1.23
C PHE A 60 12.00 -2.61 1.08
N PRO A 61 12.57 -2.21 -0.07
CA PRO A 61 14.02 -2.19 -0.26
C PRO A 61 14.63 -0.89 0.31
N TYR A 62 15.41 -0.98 1.38
CA TYR A 62 16.06 0.20 1.96
C TYR A 62 17.55 -0.04 2.23
N LYS A 63 18.42 0.84 1.70
CA LYS A 63 19.88 0.78 1.88
C LYS A 63 20.48 -0.62 1.64
N LYS A 64 20.08 -1.28 0.55
CA LYS A 64 20.50 -2.64 0.16
C LYS A 64 20.04 -3.76 1.11
N ALA A 65 19.10 -3.47 2.01
CA ALA A 65 18.43 -4.46 2.85
C ALA A 65 16.94 -4.56 2.48
N GLU A 66 16.36 -5.72 2.73
CA GLU A 66 14.91 -5.92 2.71
C GLU A 66 14.36 -5.68 4.11
N LEU A 67 13.38 -4.78 4.22
CA LEU A 67 12.69 -4.49 5.48
C LEU A 67 11.27 -5.03 5.42
N THR A 68 10.93 -5.90 6.37
CA THR A 68 9.61 -6.55 6.48
C THR A 68 8.98 -6.39 7.86
N GLY A 69 9.79 -6.15 8.89
CA GLY A 69 9.37 -6.15 10.28
C GLY A 69 8.76 -4.83 10.76
N ILE A 70 7.79 -4.95 11.66
CA ILE A 70 7.17 -3.83 12.40
C ILE A 70 8.23 -2.89 13.01
N LYS A 71 9.30 -3.46 13.58
CA LYS A 71 10.36 -2.69 14.26
C LYS A 71 11.14 -1.78 13.29
N ASP A 72 11.39 -2.24 12.07
CA ASP A 72 12.19 -1.49 11.09
C ASP A 72 11.34 -0.45 10.35
N LEU A 73 10.07 -0.79 10.12
CA LEU A 73 9.12 0.02 9.35
C LEU A 73 8.31 1.01 10.21
N GLY A 74 8.38 0.93 11.54
CA GLY A 74 7.63 1.80 12.44
C GLY A 74 6.17 1.40 12.62
N GLY A 75 5.83 0.14 12.29
CA GLY A 75 4.52 -0.49 12.53
C GLY A 75 3.37 -0.11 11.59
N GLN A 76 3.55 0.89 10.72
CA GLN A 76 2.51 1.31 9.78
C GLN A 76 3.08 1.61 8.40
N ILE A 77 2.33 1.21 7.38
CA ILE A 77 2.56 1.54 5.97
C ILE A 77 1.29 2.17 5.39
N GLN A 78 1.33 2.56 4.13
CA GLN A 78 0.14 2.89 3.36
C GLN A 78 -0.05 1.88 2.23
N VAL A 79 -1.30 1.56 1.92
CA VAL A 79 -1.69 0.71 0.80
C VAL A 79 -2.48 1.56 -0.18
N LEU A 80 -2.17 1.47 -1.47
CA LEU A 80 -2.93 2.16 -2.51
C LEU A 80 -4.34 1.56 -2.57
N ILE A 81 -5.36 2.42 -2.52
CA ILE A 81 -6.75 1.99 -2.66
C ILE A 81 -7.40 2.65 -3.87
N PHE A 82 -8.31 1.92 -4.51
CA PHE A 82 -9.19 2.46 -5.54
C PHE A 82 -10.61 2.50 -5.00
N PRO A 83 -11.05 3.63 -4.39
CA PRO A 83 -12.34 3.69 -3.76
C PRO A 83 -13.47 3.52 -4.79
N ASN A 84 -14.56 2.88 -4.37
CA ASN A 84 -15.78 2.79 -5.17
C ASN A 84 -16.29 4.21 -5.43
N ARG A 85 -16.12 4.70 -6.67
CA ARG A 85 -16.70 5.97 -7.10
C ARG A 85 -18.09 5.71 -7.69
N PRO A 86 -19.09 6.55 -7.38
CA PRO A 86 -20.36 6.49 -8.11
C PRO A 86 -20.08 6.72 -9.60
N SER A 87 -20.70 5.90 -10.44
CA SER A 87 -20.64 6.02 -11.90
C SER A 87 -21.06 7.44 -12.31
N PHE A 88 -20.23 8.12 -13.11
CA PHE A 88 -20.61 9.39 -13.75
C PHE A 88 -21.56 9.15 -14.93
#